data_AF-S9VXJ6-F1
#
_entry.id   AF-S9VXJ6-F1
#
_cell.length_a   1.000
_cell.length_b   1.000
_cell.length_c   1.000
_cell.angle_alpha   90.00
_cell.angle_beta   90.00
_cell.angle_gamma   90.00
#
_symmetry.space_group_name_H-M   'P 1'
#
loop_
_entity.id
_entity.type
_entity.pdbx_description
1 polymer ?
#
loop_
_entity_poly.entity_id
_entity_poly.type
_entity_poly.pdbx_seq_one_letter_code
_entity_poly.pdbx_strand_id
1 'polypeptide(L)'
;MTSISTIEQLDLVKLLDRCDSFHNNFISGTIPFYLNDAVIGYIIPEVIQELVKFDSFVYDWIYKPGKSIQLNATDFEKRSSILEKILKVWKQSNLFGVADQWRNELYSVFGPNGEVAFAVERGGYWLFGFVSYGVHCNIYVPPTPTTPMCLWVPTRSSTKQTWPGYLDNSVAGGISHGDSIVGTMVKECLEEANLSVSHSSLRSRGIVSYIKFSQKKWYQPELQYVFDVPIDENTKLRPNDGEVAEFHLWTLDQVIQELAAGNFKPNCALVILDFLMRHGILSPEHPQYYETFQRIHRNLPHPIGKYKKSKNHDASAVSTSVNPPPNELTESQHFDPCATWSERLNERDYNYKYAILILNRSISISDNRFHHLWDNASLRICADGGSNRLKNYDPTLKPDILVGDFDSLTNETREHYKRMGVQILHDPDQYSTDFMKAQKVIQENGISVIFTLCGMDGRVDHALGNLNHLYWSYAKHKETQLYILSEANVTWLLPSGESSINCGTIVNKHCGILPVGRDAFVLRTDGLKWNLENQVCSFGGLISSCNIICKPQITVLTQDPVIWTMEAPDPTD
;
A
#
# COMPACT_ATOMS: atom_id res chain seq x y z
N MET A 1 47.98 7.36 2.20
CA MET A 1 46.70 7.96 1.77
C MET A 1 46.69 9.38 2.30
N THR A 2 46.72 10.38 1.42
CA THR A 2 46.59 11.79 1.80
C THR A 2 45.21 11.99 2.42
N SER A 3 45.14 12.35 3.70
CA SER A 3 43.87 12.66 4.37
C SER A 3 43.28 13.90 3.73
N ILE A 4 42.19 13.73 2.99
CA ILE A 4 41.39 14.86 2.51
C ILE A 4 40.80 15.53 3.76
N SER A 5 41.24 16.76 4.05
CA SER A 5 40.84 17.48 5.27
C SER A 5 39.66 18.43 5.04
N THR A 6 39.26 18.65 3.78
CA THR A 6 38.38 19.73 3.34
C THR A 6 37.72 19.41 2.01
N ILE A 7 36.51 19.93 1.74
CA ILE A 7 35.72 19.63 0.53
C ILE A 7 36.41 20.05 -0.78
N GLU A 8 37.31 21.03 -0.71
CA GLU A 8 38.12 21.57 -1.82
C GLU A 8 39.10 20.56 -2.44
N GLN A 9 39.39 19.47 -1.73
CA GLN A 9 40.29 18.41 -2.19
C GLN A 9 39.53 17.17 -2.70
N LEU A 10 38.19 17.18 -2.63
CA LEU A 10 37.35 16.06 -3.05
C LEU A 10 37.27 16.01 -4.58
N ASP A 11 37.65 14.86 -5.16
CA ASP A 11 37.47 14.63 -6.60
C ASP A 11 36.01 14.28 -6.90
N LEU A 12 35.21 15.31 -7.19
CA LEU A 12 33.78 15.19 -7.47
C LEU A 12 33.52 14.39 -8.74
N VAL A 13 34.35 14.56 -9.78
CA VAL A 13 34.20 13.83 -11.05
C VAL A 13 34.34 12.33 -10.83
N LYS A 14 35.30 11.91 -10.00
CA LYS A 14 35.45 10.50 -9.63
C LYS A 14 34.21 9.94 -8.90
N LEU A 15 33.53 10.74 -8.09
CA LEU A 15 32.27 10.34 -7.47
C LEU A 15 31.14 10.23 -8.50
N LEU A 16 31.04 11.22 -9.39
CA LEU A 16 30.03 11.27 -10.46
C LEU A 16 30.17 10.08 -11.41
N ASP A 17 31.39 9.72 -11.83
CA ASP A 17 31.65 8.62 -12.77
C ASP A 17 31.23 7.25 -12.23
N ARG A 18 31.07 7.09 -10.90
CA ARG A 18 30.57 5.85 -10.29
C ARG A 18 29.06 5.68 -10.43
N CYS A 19 28.33 6.75 -10.76
CA CYS A 19 26.88 6.75 -10.84
C CYS A 19 26.38 7.30 -12.18
N ASP A 20 26.73 8.53 -12.55
CA ASP A 20 26.41 9.15 -13.83
C ASP A 20 27.47 8.84 -14.91
N SER A 21 27.53 7.60 -15.36
CA SER A 21 28.57 7.13 -16.30
C SER A 21 28.16 7.19 -17.78
N PHE A 22 27.02 7.79 -18.12
CA PHE A 22 26.57 7.92 -19.50
C PHE A 22 27.05 9.21 -20.17
N HIS A 23 27.97 9.07 -21.13
CA HIS A 23 28.54 10.18 -21.89
C HIS A 23 27.89 10.37 -23.28
N ASN A 24 26.57 10.17 -23.38
CA ASN A 24 25.78 10.30 -24.63
C ASN A 24 26.19 9.33 -25.75
N ASN A 25 26.90 8.26 -25.41
CA ASN A 25 27.34 7.23 -26.34
C ASN A 25 26.57 5.94 -26.07
N PHE A 26 25.56 5.67 -26.89
CA PHE A 26 24.83 4.42 -26.86
C PHE A 26 25.66 3.27 -27.44
N ILE A 27 25.31 2.05 -27.05
CA ILE A 27 25.84 0.84 -27.68
C ILE A 27 25.33 0.81 -29.12
N SER A 28 26.21 0.51 -30.07
CA SER A 28 25.83 0.39 -31.47
C SER A 28 24.65 -0.57 -31.64
N GLY A 29 23.59 -0.10 -32.31
CA GLY A 29 22.35 -0.85 -32.49
C GLY A 29 21.31 -0.71 -31.38
N THR A 30 21.58 0.08 -30.32
CA THR A 30 20.55 0.46 -29.35
C THR A 30 19.46 1.24 -30.06
N ILE A 31 18.20 0.90 -29.78
CA ILE A 31 17.04 1.56 -30.38
C ILE A 31 16.11 2.15 -29.31
N PRO A 32 15.43 3.26 -29.61
CA PRO A 32 14.40 3.82 -28.73
C PRO A 32 13.19 2.90 -28.59
N PHE A 33 12.68 2.81 -27.35
CA PHE A 33 11.38 2.27 -26.99
C PHE A 33 10.37 3.41 -26.98
N TYR A 34 9.42 3.37 -27.90
CA TYR A 34 8.35 4.36 -28.00
C TYR A 34 7.06 3.94 -27.29
N LEU A 35 6.33 4.95 -26.83
CA LEU A 35 4.91 4.90 -26.57
C LEU A 35 4.26 6.10 -27.26
N ASN A 36 3.46 5.83 -28.29
CA ASN A 36 3.01 6.86 -29.24
C ASN A 36 4.24 7.62 -29.79
N ASP A 37 4.29 8.94 -29.63
CA ASP A 37 5.37 9.79 -30.17
C ASP A 37 6.50 10.08 -29.17
N ALA A 38 6.48 9.47 -27.98
CA ALA A 38 7.50 9.72 -26.95
C ALA A 38 8.41 8.51 -26.70
N VAL A 39 9.71 8.78 -26.53
CA VAL A 39 10.71 7.79 -26.11
C VAL A 39 10.59 7.56 -24.62
N ILE A 40 10.11 6.39 -24.22
CA ILE A 40 9.96 6.00 -22.82
C ILE A 40 11.15 5.21 -22.29
N GLY A 41 12.02 4.72 -23.18
CA GLY A 41 13.27 4.04 -22.82
C GLY A 41 14.13 3.69 -24.03
N TYR A 42 15.19 2.91 -23.80
CA TYR A 42 16.13 2.47 -24.84
C TYR A 42 16.50 1.01 -24.63
N ILE A 43 16.42 0.22 -25.71
CA ILE A 43 16.71 -1.23 -25.68
C ILE A 43 17.99 -1.52 -26.46
N ILE A 44 18.91 -2.24 -25.84
CA ILE A 44 20.16 -2.68 -26.46
C ILE A 44 19.95 -3.90 -27.39
N PRO A 45 20.83 -4.14 -28.39
CA PRO A 45 20.68 -5.24 -29.34
C PRO A 45 20.52 -6.61 -28.69
N GLU A 46 21.27 -6.87 -27.61
CA GLU A 46 21.25 -8.15 -26.92
C GLU A 46 19.85 -8.48 -26.34
N VAL A 47 19.12 -7.48 -25.86
CA VAL A 47 17.74 -7.66 -25.36
C VAL A 47 16.77 -7.88 -26.53
N ILE A 48 16.95 -7.16 -27.64
CA ILE A 48 16.12 -7.35 -28.85
C ILE A 48 16.27 -8.78 -29.41
N GLN A 49 17.50 -9.31 -29.43
CA GLN A 49 17.78 -10.67 -29.91
C GLN A 49 17.02 -11.75 -29.11
N GLU A 50 16.78 -11.51 -27.83
CA GLU A 50 15.99 -12.42 -26.99
C GLU A 50 14.49 -12.15 -27.10
N LEU A 51 14.08 -10.89 -27.24
CA LEU A 51 12.67 -10.52 -27.43
C LEU A 51 12.06 -11.13 -28.71
N VAL A 52 12.79 -11.12 -29.82
CA VAL A 52 12.28 -11.64 -31.10
C VAL A 52 12.05 -13.16 -31.11
N LYS A 53 12.56 -13.89 -30.11
CA LYS A 53 12.38 -15.34 -29.99
C LYS A 53 11.01 -15.74 -29.44
N PHE A 54 10.26 -14.80 -28.87
CA PHE A 54 8.91 -15.07 -28.38
C PHE A 54 7.94 -15.16 -29.56
N ASP A 55 7.14 -16.23 -29.63
CA ASP A 55 6.10 -16.37 -30.67
C ASP A 55 5.11 -15.20 -30.67
N SER A 56 4.85 -14.62 -29.49
CA SER A 56 3.96 -13.47 -29.35
C SER A 56 4.57 -12.16 -29.84
N PHE A 57 5.89 -12.12 -30.13
CA PHE A 57 6.59 -10.91 -30.55
C PHE A 57 5.95 -10.25 -31.78
N VAL A 58 5.53 -11.06 -32.76
CA VAL A 58 4.93 -10.59 -34.02
C VAL A 58 3.59 -9.88 -33.80
N TYR A 59 2.88 -10.19 -32.71
CA TYR A 59 1.55 -9.65 -32.40
C TYR A 59 1.58 -8.56 -31.33
N ASP A 60 2.40 -8.75 -30.30
CA ASP A 60 2.47 -7.87 -29.13
C ASP A 60 3.40 -6.67 -29.33
N TRP A 61 4.19 -6.63 -30.41
CA TRP A 61 5.17 -5.56 -30.67
C TRP A 61 5.07 -4.98 -32.08
N ILE A 62 5.27 -3.67 -32.18
CA ILE A 62 5.52 -2.98 -33.45
C ILE A 62 7.02 -2.67 -33.49
N TYR A 63 7.76 -3.46 -34.24
CA TYR A 63 9.22 -3.39 -34.34
C TYR A 63 9.66 -2.93 -35.73
N LYS A 64 10.49 -1.88 -35.78
CA LYS A 64 11.18 -1.40 -36.98
C LYS A 64 12.67 -1.71 -36.82
N PRO A 65 13.21 -2.74 -37.50
CA PRO A 65 14.59 -3.18 -37.32
C PRO A 65 15.63 -2.06 -37.37
N GLY A 66 16.46 -1.98 -36.33
CA GLY A 66 17.51 -0.97 -36.19
C GLY A 66 17.01 0.47 -36.00
N LYS A 67 15.70 0.70 -35.87
CA LYS A 67 15.11 2.04 -35.77
C LYS A 67 14.32 2.26 -34.48
N SER A 68 13.38 1.38 -34.15
CA SER A 68 12.48 1.61 -33.01
C SER A 68 11.70 0.36 -32.62
N ILE A 69 11.20 0.34 -31.40
CA ILE A 69 10.29 -0.69 -30.90
C ILE A 69 9.20 -0.05 -30.04
N GLN A 70 7.99 -0.61 -30.06
CA GLN A 70 6.89 -0.24 -29.16
C GLN A 70 5.98 -1.44 -28.90
N LEU A 71 5.21 -1.38 -27.81
CA LEU A 71 4.15 -2.35 -27.53
C LEU A 71 2.96 -2.11 -28.46
N ASN A 72 2.44 -3.17 -29.05
CA ASN A 72 1.20 -3.15 -29.83
C ASN A 72 -0.02 -3.28 -28.91
N ALA A 73 -0.22 -2.29 -28.04
CA ALA A 73 -1.28 -2.28 -27.04
C ALA A 73 -1.72 -0.86 -26.66
N THR A 74 -3.03 -0.68 -26.46
CA THR A 74 -3.65 0.63 -26.19
C THR A 74 -3.97 0.84 -24.71
N ASP A 75 -4.23 -0.22 -23.96
CA ASP A 75 -4.56 -0.17 -22.53
C ASP A 75 -3.35 -0.51 -21.62
N PHE A 76 -3.45 -0.11 -20.36
CA PHE A 76 -2.43 -0.32 -19.33
C PHE A 76 -2.17 -1.82 -19.08
N GLU A 77 -3.23 -2.60 -18.90
CA GLU A 77 -3.16 -4.01 -18.50
C GLU A 77 -2.44 -4.86 -19.53
N LYS A 78 -2.78 -4.69 -20.80
CA LYS A 78 -2.17 -5.43 -21.89
C LYS A 78 -0.68 -5.08 -22.01
N ARG A 79 -0.29 -3.82 -21.86
CA ARG A 79 1.13 -3.40 -21.86
C ARG A 79 1.90 -4.03 -20.70
N SER A 80 1.35 -3.97 -19.49
CA SER A 80 1.93 -4.60 -18.30
C SER A 80 2.06 -6.11 -18.47
N SER A 81 1.02 -6.78 -18.95
CA SER A 81 1.01 -8.24 -19.14
C SER A 81 2.03 -8.72 -20.17
N ILE A 82 2.26 -7.97 -21.26
CA ILE A 82 3.28 -8.31 -22.26
C ILE A 82 4.67 -8.37 -21.60
N LEU A 83 5.05 -7.31 -20.88
CA LEU A 83 6.35 -7.24 -20.23
C LEU A 83 6.47 -8.22 -19.06
N GLU A 84 5.40 -8.42 -18.29
CA GLU A 84 5.36 -9.40 -17.21
C GLU A 84 5.65 -10.82 -17.72
N LYS A 85 5.00 -11.23 -18.81
CA LYS A 85 5.22 -12.56 -19.42
C LYS A 85 6.66 -12.75 -19.86
N ILE A 86 7.24 -11.75 -20.52
CA ILE A 86 8.64 -11.77 -20.97
C ILE A 86 9.57 -11.89 -19.76
N LEU A 87 9.39 -11.03 -18.75
CA LEU A 87 10.22 -11.03 -17.56
C LEU A 87 10.10 -12.30 -16.74
N LYS A 88 8.91 -12.92 -16.66
CA LYS A 88 8.71 -14.23 -16.00
C LYS A 88 9.48 -15.35 -16.70
N VAL A 89 9.51 -15.37 -18.03
CA VAL A 89 10.30 -16.35 -18.80
C VAL A 89 11.80 -16.13 -18.56
N TRP A 90 12.26 -14.88 -18.63
CA TRP A 90 13.67 -14.56 -18.36
C TRP A 90 14.06 -14.78 -16.90
N LYS A 91 13.14 -14.64 -15.96
CA LYS A 91 13.34 -15.02 -14.56
C LYS A 91 13.60 -16.52 -14.42
N GLN A 92 12.84 -17.37 -15.09
CA GLN A 92 13.00 -18.83 -14.99
C GLN A 92 14.38 -19.31 -15.45
N SER A 93 14.93 -18.69 -16.48
CA SER A 93 16.28 -18.99 -17.00
C SER A 93 17.39 -18.12 -16.38
N ASN A 94 17.05 -17.23 -15.44
CA ASN A 94 17.88 -16.15 -14.93
C ASN A 94 18.61 -15.35 -16.04
N LEU A 95 17.98 -15.21 -17.19
CA LEU A 95 18.55 -14.46 -18.30
C LEU A 95 18.73 -13.00 -17.89
N PHE A 96 19.89 -12.43 -18.24
CA PHE A 96 20.32 -11.09 -17.83
C PHE A 96 20.45 -10.87 -16.30
N GLY A 97 20.27 -11.90 -15.46
CA GLY A 97 20.24 -11.77 -14.01
C GLY A 97 18.88 -11.31 -13.44
N VAL A 98 17.78 -11.48 -14.20
CA VAL A 98 16.43 -11.06 -13.77
C VAL A 98 15.98 -11.76 -12.49
N ALA A 99 16.30 -13.05 -12.30
CA ALA A 99 15.91 -13.77 -11.09
C ALA A 99 16.62 -13.21 -9.86
N ASP A 100 17.90 -12.85 -10.01
CA ASP A 100 18.67 -12.24 -8.93
C ASP A 100 18.06 -10.89 -8.55
N GLN A 101 17.61 -10.09 -9.52
CA GLN A 101 17.09 -8.75 -9.24
C GLN A 101 15.59 -8.71 -8.91
N TRP A 102 14.88 -9.85 -8.90
CA TRP A 102 13.44 -9.90 -8.67
C TRP A 102 13.06 -9.44 -7.27
N ARG A 103 12.01 -8.62 -7.14
CA ARG A 103 11.57 -8.03 -5.87
C ARG A 103 10.09 -8.28 -5.55
N ASN A 104 9.32 -8.81 -6.49
CA ASN A 104 7.85 -8.81 -6.41
C ASN A 104 7.32 -7.38 -6.24
N GLU A 105 7.98 -6.43 -6.91
CA GLU A 105 7.71 -5.00 -6.80
C GLU A 105 7.57 -4.43 -8.20
N LEU A 106 6.48 -3.71 -8.46
CA LEU A 106 6.21 -3.09 -9.75
C LEU A 106 6.60 -1.62 -9.71
N TYR A 107 7.25 -1.12 -10.76
CA TYR A 107 7.51 0.31 -10.98
C TYR A 107 6.66 0.84 -12.13
N SER A 108 6.26 2.11 -12.00
CA SER A 108 5.47 2.83 -13.01
C SER A 108 6.35 3.30 -14.19
N VAL A 109 5.90 3.05 -15.42
CA VAL A 109 6.41 3.71 -16.63
C VAL A 109 5.46 4.83 -17.01
N PHE A 110 5.97 6.03 -17.26
CA PHE A 110 5.16 7.20 -17.59
C PHE A 110 5.13 7.44 -19.10
N GLY A 111 3.94 7.79 -19.61
CA GLY A 111 3.73 8.19 -20.99
C GLY A 111 3.93 9.70 -21.22
N PRO A 112 3.82 10.19 -22.46
CA PRO A 112 4.10 11.58 -22.86
C PRO A 112 3.36 12.65 -22.04
N ASN A 113 2.17 12.33 -21.54
CA ASN A 113 1.36 13.27 -20.77
C ASN A 113 1.81 13.41 -19.30
N GLY A 114 2.77 12.59 -18.86
CA GLY A 114 3.21 12.46 -17.47
C GLY A 114 2.30 11.57 -16.62
N GLU A 115 1.43 10.79 -17.26
CA GLU A 115 0.53 9.82 -16.63
C GLU A 115 1.12 8.42 -16.72
N VAL A 116 0.74 7.53 -15.80
CA VAL A 116 1.24 6.14 -15.82
C VAL A 116 0.68 5.42 -17.04
N ALA A 117 1.58 4.85 -17.84
CA ALA A 117 1.23 4.13 -19.05
C ALA A 117 1.08 2.62 -18.83
N PHE A 118 1.91 2.05 -17.96
CA PHE A 118 1.92 0.64 -17.53
C PHE A 118 2.89 0.47 -16.35
N ALA A 119 2.82 -0.67 -15.67
CA ALA A 119 3.73 -1.06 -14.60
C ALA A 119 4.55 -2.31 -14.96
N VAL A 120 5.79 -2.38 -14.47
CA VAL A 120 6.77 -3.44 -14.82
C VAL A 120 7.55 -3.84 -13.58
N GLU A 121 7.93 -5.12 -13.49
CA GLU A 121 8.70 -5.62 -12.35
C GLU A 121 10.11 -4.98 -12.27
N ARG A 122 10.44 -4.46 -11.08
CA ARG A 122 11.66 -3.71 -10.74
C ARG A 122 12.95 -4.39 -11.18
N GLY A 123 13.06 -5.70 -10.99
CA GLY A 123 14.17 -6.56 -11.33
C GLY A 123 14.44 -6.74 -12.82
N GLY A 124 13.47 -6.42 -13.68
CA GLY A 124 13.62 -6.48 -15.14
C GLY A 124 13.44 -5.14 -15.87
N TYR A 125 12.92 -4.13 -15.18
CA TYR A 125 12.62 -2.80 -15.69
C TYR A 125 13.78 -2.12 -16.44
N TRP A 126 14.99 -2.25 -15.90
CA TRP A 126 16.21 -1.61 -16.43
C TRP A 126 16.67 -2.18 -17.77
N LEU A 127 16.18 -3.36 -18.19
CA LEU A 127 16.47 -3.94 -19.51
C LEU A 127 15.90 -3.10 -20.66
N PHE A 128 14.86 -2.33 -20.38
CA PHE A 128 14.13 -1.53 -21.35
C PHE A 128 14.52 -0.05 -21.30
N GLY A 129 15.46 0.32 -20.43
CA GLY A 129 15.96 1.69 -20.29
C GLY A 129 14.92 2.70 -19.80
N PHE A 130 13.91 2.23 -19.08
CA PHE A 130 12.88 3.08 -18.49
C PHE A 130 13.44 3.86 -17.26
N VAL A 131 12.83 4.99 -16.90
CA VAL A 131 13.27 5.88 -15.78
C VAL A 131 12.86 5.35 -14.41
N SER A 132 13.77 4.93 -13.54
CA SER A 132 13.39 4.55 -12.18
C SER A 132 13.20 5.77 -11.29
N TYR A 133 12.31 5.66 -10.31
CA TYR A 133 11.99 6.73 -9.37
C TYR A 133 12.25 6.26 -7.94
N GLY A 134 12.82 7.14 -7.13
CA GLY A 134 13.04 6.89 -5.72
C GLY A 134 12.92 8.16 -4.90
N VAL A 135 12.98 8.00 -3.58
CA VAL A 135 13.00 9.08 -2.61
C VAL A 135 14.23 8.92 -1.73
N HIS A 136 14.88 10.03 -1.42
CA HIS A 136 16.08 10.06 -0.57
C HIS A 136 15.95 11.20 0.45
N CYS A 137 16.33 10.94 1.70
CA CYS A 137 16.25 11.92 2.77
C CYS A 137 17.60 12.13 3.45
N ASN A 138 17.95 13.39 3.67
CA ASN A 138 19.02 13.80 4.58
C ASN A 138 18.40 14.22 5.91
N ILE A 139 18.58 13.43 6.95
CA ILE A 139 18.16 13.76 8.32
C ILE A 139 19.36 14.35 9.04
N TYR A 140 19.25 15.60 9.50
CA TYR A 140 20.38 16.35 10.04
C TYR A 140 20.02 17.12 11.31
N VAL A 141 21.02 17.35 12.14
CA VAL A 141 20.94 18.27 13.28
C VAL A 141 21.49 19.63 12.81
N PRO A 142 20.68 20.70 12.80
CA PRO A 142 21.14 22.02 12.41
C PRO A 142 22.30 22.52 13.28
N PRO A 143 23.19 23.37 12.73
CA PRO A 143 24.28 23.94 13.52
C PRO A 143 23.74 24.92 14.58
N THR A 144 24.43 24.99 15.70
CA THR A 144 24.25 26.05 16.71
C THR A 144 25.51 26.92 16.77
N PRO A 145 25.52 28.03 17.52
CA PRO A 145 26.74 28.83 17.70
C PRO A 145 27.92 28.04 18.29
N THR A 146 27.66 26.92 18.96
CA THR A 146 28.66 26.11 19.66
C THR A 146 28.85 24.71 19.09
N THR A 147 27.96 24.24 18.21
CA THR A 147 28.01 22.89 17.63
C THR A 147 27.87 22.92 16.10
N PRO A 148 28.73 22.19 15.36
CA PRO A 148 28.62 22.11 13.91
C PRO A 148 27.38 21.32 13.48
N MET A 149 27.00 21.47 12.21
CA MET A 149 25.95 20.66 11.60
C MET A 149 26.39 19.19 11.57
N CYS A 150 25.47 18.28 11.90
CA CYS A 150 25.70 16.84 11.82
C CYS A 150 24.64 16.17 10.97
N LEU A 151 25.03 15.13 10.23
CA LEU A 151 24.17 14.32 9.39
C LEU A 151 24.06 12.91 9.97
N TRP A 152 22.85 12.35 9.96
CA TRP A 152 22.66 10.93 10.26
C TRP A 152 22.98 10.08 9.04
N VAL A 153 23.97 9.21 9.17
CA VAL A 153 24.47 8.34 8.09
C VAL A 153 24.34 6.87 8.52
N PRO A 154 23.46 6.09 7.87
CA PRO A 154 23.35 4.66 8.13
C PRO A 154 24.40 3.85 7.37
N THR A 155 24.80 2.73 7.99
CA THR A 155 25.50 1.64 7.32
C THR A 155 24.47 0.61 6.84
N ARG A 156 24.50 0.24 5.56
CA ARG A 156 23.61 -0.76 4.98
C ARG A 156 23.85 -2.14 5.59
N SER A 157 22.78 -2.87 5.88
CA SER A 157 22.85 -4.24 6.39
C SER A 157 23.69 -5.15 5.50
N SER A 158 24.39 -6.10 6.13
CA SER A 158 25.22 -7.10 5.41
C SER A 158 24.38 -8.05 4.55
N THR A 159 23.08 -8.16 4.82
CA THR A 159 22.12 -8.98 4.08
C THR A 159 21.53 -8.27 2.86
N LYS A 160 21.80 -6.96 2.68
CA LYS A 160 21.34 -6.22 1.51
C LYS A 160 21.92 -6.82 0.23
N GLN A 161 21.05 -7.04 -0.75
CA GLN A 161 21.48 -7.65 -2.01
C GLN A 161 22.40 -6.74 -2.86
N THR A 162 22.28 -5.42 -2.72
CA THR A 162 23.14 -4.46 -3.42
C THR A 162 23.88 -3.62 -2.40
N TRP A 163 25.19 -3.46 -2.60
CA TRP A 163 26.08 -2.64 -1.75
C TRP A 163 25.96 -2.94 -0.24
N PRO A 164 26.10 -4.20 0.21
CA PRO A 164 26.11 -4.51 1.65
C PRO A 164 27.30 -3.82 2.35
N GLY A 165 27.07 -3.24 3.52
CA GLY A 165 28.10 -2.55 4.32
C GLY A 165 28.53 -1.17 3.81
N TYR A 166 27.96 -0.68 2.70
CA TYR A 166 28.19 0.70 2.24
C TYR A 166 27.36 1.69 3.06
N LEU A 167 27.79 2.95 3.08
CA LEU A 167 27.03 4.04 3.68
C LEU A 167 25.88 4.47 2.75
N ASP A 168 24.75 4.86 3.34
CA ASP A 168 23.55 5.30 2.62
C ASP A 168 23.13 6.74 3.00
N ASN A 169 22.10 7.28 2.35
CA ASN A 169 21.41 8.45 2.88
C ASN A 169 20.61 8.04 4.12
N SER A 170 20.21 9.02 4.95
CA SER A 170 19.56 8.73 6.23
C SER A 170 18.35 7.81 6.11
N VAL A 171 17.58 8.00 5.05
CA VAL A 171 16.45 7.15 4.62
C VAL A 171 16.41 7.16 3.09
N ALA A 172 16.22 6.02 2.43
CA ALA A 172 16.09 5.98 0.96
C ALA A 172 15.28 4.77 0.44
N GLY A 173 14.30 5.05 -0.42
CA GLY A 173 13.38 4.04 -0.95
C GLY A 173 13.09 4.18 -2.43
N GLY A 174 12.72 3.06 -3.06
CA GLY A 174 12.16 3.07 -4.42
C GLY A 174 10.68 3.44 -4.40
N ILE A 175 10.18 4.14 -5.43
CA ILE A 175 8.75 4.43 -5.52
C ILE A 175 8.05 3.29 -6.27
N SER A 176 7.36 2.44 -5.51
CA SER A 176 6.48 1.40 -6.04
C SER A 176 5.33 1.98 -6.87
N HIS A 177 4.82 1.19 -7.80
CA HIS A 177 3.62 1.52 -8.56
C HIS A 177 2.42 1.71 -7.61
N GLY A 178 1.70 2.81 -7.79
CA GLY A 178 0.57 3.19 -6.93
C GLY A 178 0.96 4.04 -5.72
N ASP A 179 2.23 4.03 -5.29
CA ASP A 179 2.68 4.81 -4.15
C ASP A 179 2.88 6.29 -4.49
N SER A 180 2.64 7.16 -3.49
CA SER A 180 2.91 8.58 -3.61
C SER A 180 4.33 8.91 -3.11
N ILE A 181 4.99 9.91 -3.71
CA ILE A 181 6.35 10.34 -3.34
C ILE A 181 6.46 10.59 -1.82
N VAL A 182 5.52 11.36 -1.26
CA VAL A 182 5.53 11.68 0.18
C VAL A 182 5.15 10.46 1.02
N GLY A 183 4.20 9.64 0.57
CA GLY A 183 3.82 8.41 1.25
C GLY A 183 4.98 7.41 1.35
N THR A 184 5.72 7.21 0.26
CA THR A 184 6.96 6.42 0.25
C THR A 184 7.95 7.00 1.26
N MET A 185 8.21 8.31 1.26
CA MET A 185 9.15 8.90 2.21
C MET A 185 8.72 8.72 3.68
N VAL A 186 7.43 8.87 3.99
CA VAL A 186 6.89 8.62 5.35
C VAL A 186 7.11 7.16 5.75
N LYS A 187 6.79 6.22 4.86
CA LYS A 187 6.97 4.78 5.08
C LYS A 187 8.43 4.45 5.36
N GLU A 188 9.34 4.89 4.49
CA GLU A 188 10.78 4.60 4.60
C GLU A 188 11.39 5.23 5.87
N CYS A 189 10.94 6.41 6.29
CA CYS A 189 11.41 7.02 7.54
C CYS A 189 11.08 6.16 8.77
N LEU A 190 9.91 5.53 8.77
CA LEU A 190 9.49 4.65 9.84
C LEU A 190 10.20 3.29 9.76
N GLU A 191 10.29 2.70 8.57
CA GLU A 191 10.85 1.37 8.34
C GLU A 191 12.38 1.31 8.53
N GLU A 192 13.13 2.28 7.98
CA GLU A 192 14.59 2.25 8.03
C GLU A 192 15.16 2.93 9.28
N ALA A 193 14.53 4.02 9.75
CA ALA A 193 15.10 4.90 10.78
C ALA A 193 14.29 4.99 12.09
N ASN A 194 13.13 4.31 12.17
CA ASN A 194 12.19 4.40 13.28
C ASN A 194 11.78 5.85 13.60
N LEU A 195 11.68 6.68 12.56
CA LEU A 195 11.37 8.10 12.68
C LEU A 195 9.96 8.37 12.17
N SER A 196 9.07 8.78 13.08
CA SER A 196 7.73 9.23 12.72
C SER A 196 7.78 10.66 12.16
N VAL A 197 7.45 10.80 10.88
CA VAL A 197 7.34 12.09 10.18
C VAL A 197 5.93 12.24 9.62
N SER A 198 5.40 13.46 9.64
CA SER A 198 4.10 13.74 9.04
C SER A 198 4.24 14.17 7.58
N HIS A 199 3.20 13.92 6.77
CA HIS A 199 3.14 14.42 5.40
C HIS A 199 3.34 15.94 5.29
N SER A 200 2.87 16.72 6.27
CA SER A 200 2.98 18.19 6.28
C SER A 200 4.37 18.70 6.68
N SER A 201 5.14 17.90 7.42
CA SER A 201 6.52 18.24 7.80
C SER A 201 7.54 17.95 6.70
N LEU A 202 7.24 17.01 5.80
CA LEU A 202 8.14 16.65 4.70
C LEU A 202 8.06 17.68 3.57
N ARG A 203 9.18 18.34 3.29
CA ARG A 203 9.32 19.24 2.15
C ARG A 203 10.35 18.70 1.18
N SER A 204 9.94 18.52 -0.07
CA SER A 204 10.89 18.21 -1.15
C SER A 204 11.86 19.39 -1.33
N ARG A 205 13.13 19.06 -1.52
CA ARG A 205 14.25 19.98 -1.74
C ARG A 205 14.73 20.00 -3.19
N GLY A 206 14.04 19.29 -4.07
CA GLY A 206 14.38 19.17 -5.48
C GLY A 206 14.52 17.70 -5.88
N ILE A 207 15.27 17.49 -6.96
CA ILE A 207 15.52 16.18 -7.55
C ILE A 207 17.00 16.01 -7.86
N VAL A 208 17.50 14.79 -7.68
CA VAL A 208 18.77 14.34 -8.22
C VAL A 208 18.48 13.35 -9.34
N SER A 209 19.07 13.56 -10.52
CA SER A 209 18.85 12.72 -11.69
C SER A 209 20.16 12.46 -12.42
N TYR A 210 20.36 11.21 -12.81
CA TYR A 210 21.58 10.71 -13.43
C TYR A 210 21.25 9.56 -14.37
N ILE A 211 22.21 9.19 -15.22
CA ILE A 211 22.09 8.00 -16.06
C ILE A 211 23.25 7.07 -15.77
N LYS A 212 22.93 5.96 -15.12
CA LYS A 212 23.89 4.90 -14.88
C LYS A 212 24.09 4.08 -16.13
N PHE A 213 25.35 3.94 -16.49
CA PHE A 213 25.82 3.14 -17.61
C PHE A 213 26.89 2.18 -17.10
N SER A 214 26.45 1.07 -16.52
CA SER A 214 27.35 0.13 -15.82
C SER A 214 28.26 -0.64 -16.78
N GLN A 215 29.27 -1.34 -16.24
CA GLN A 215 30.10 -2.31 -16.98
C GLN A 215 29.27 -3.39 -17.73
N LYS A 216 28.02 -3.61 -17.32
CA LYS A 216 27.06 -4.50 -17.98
C LYS A 216 26.24 -3.83 -19.10
N LYS A 217 26.66 -2.67 -19.62
CA LYS A 217 26.11 -2.09 -20.86
C LYS A 217 24.67 -1.54 -20.79
N TRP A 218 24.09 -1.40 -19.61
CA TRP A 218 22.70 -0.97 -19.44
C TRP A 218 22.54 0.54 -19.38
N TYR A 219 21.58 1.07 -20.14
CA TYR A 219 21.12 2.46 -20.02
C TYR A 219 20.09 2.54 -18.88
N GLN A 220 20.45 3.15 -17.74
CA GLN A 220 19.61 3.18 -16.53
C GLN A 220 19.42 4.63 -16.06
N PRO A 221 18.42 5.34 -16.60
CA PRO A 221 18.06 6.67 -16.11
C PRO A 221 17.34 6.55 -14.76
N GLU A 222 17.73 7.36 -13.78
CA GLU A 222 17.08 7.40 -12.47
C GLU A 222 16.78 8.84 -12.05
N LEU A 223 15.67 9.03 -11.34
CA LEU A 223 15.24 10.30 -10.76
C LEU A 223 14.89 10.10 -9.28
N GLN A 224 15.63 10.76 -8.42
CA GLN A 224 15.49 10.71 -6.97
C GLN A 224 14.85 12.00 -6.46
N TYR A 225 13.71 11.90 -5.78
CA TYR A 225 13.12 13.04 -5.06
C TYR A 225 13.84 13.22 -3.73
N VAL A 226 14.43 14.40 -3.52
CA VAL A 226 15.24 14.69 -2.33
C VAL A 226 14.41 15.39 -1.27
N PHE A 227 14.58 14.97 -0.02
CA PHE A 227 14.01 15.57 1.18
C PHE A 227 15.11 15.88 2.18
N ASP A 228 14.91 16.92 2.98
CA ASP A 228 15.74 17.15 4.15
C ASP A 228 14.84 17.32 5.38
N VAL A 229 15.20 16.64 6.47
CA VAL A 229 14.47 16.67 7.72
C VAL A 229 15.40 17.14 8.84
N PRO A 230 15.28 18.40 9.29
CA PRO A 230 15.99 18.87 10.47
C PRO A 230 15.38 18.23 11.73
N ILE A 231 16.22 17.69 12.61
CA ILE A 231 15.80 17.11 13.88
C ILE A 231 16.59 17.69 15.05
N ASP A 232 16.03 17.54 16.25
CA ASP A 232 16.68 17.89 17.50
C ASP A 232 17.81 16.90 17.85
N GLU A 233 18.84 17.37 18.57
CA GLU A 233 20.01 16.57 18.97
C GLU A 233 19.67 15.34 19.85
N ASN A 234 18.53 15.41 20.55
CA ASN A 234 18.02 14.32 21.39
C ASN A 234 17.31 13.23 20.58
N THR A 235 16.96 13.49 19.32
CA THR A 235 16.33 12.50 18.44
C THR A 235 17.38 11.49 17.99
N LYS A 236 17.17 10.20 18.29
CA LYS A 236 18.07 9.10 17.90
C LYS A 236 17.40 8.18 16.89
N LEU A 237 17.98 8.07 15.70
CA LEU A 237 17.55 7.12 14.68
C LEU A 237 17.96 5.71 15.08
N ARG A 238 17.12 4.72 14.76
CA ARG A 238 17.38 3.32 15.08
C ARG A 238 16.95 2.43 13.92
N PRO A 239 17.73 1.38 13.58
CA PRO A 239 17.28 0.38 12.62
C PRO A 239 15.98 -0.28 13.10
N ASN A 240 15.07 -0.59 12.18
CA ASN A 240 13.77 -1.18 12.53
C ASN A 240 13.43 -2.42 11.68
N ASP A 241 13.59 -2.37 10.36
CA ASP A 241 13.22 -3.47 9.45
C ASP A 241 14.36 -4.44 9.05
N GLY A 242 15.59 -4.17 9.51
CA GLY A 242 16.78 -4.97 9.22
C GLY A 242 17.52 -4.58 7.92
N GLU A 243 17.09 -3.52 7.23
CA GLU A 243 17.77 -2.98 6.05
C GLU A 243 19.00 -2.14 6.40
N VAL A 244 19.00 -1.56 7.61
CA VAL A 244 20.10 -0.79 8.20
C VAL A 244 20.79 -1.60 9.30
N ALA A 245 22.13 -1.60 9.31
CA ALA A 245 22.91 -2.23 10.39
C ALA A 245 23.02 -1.32 11.61
N GLU A 246 23.37 -0.05 11.39
CA GLU A 246 23.59 0.95 12.43
C GLU A 246 23.49 2.37 11.85
N PHE A 247 23.32 3.34 12.74
CA PHE A 247 23.29 4.76 12.40
C PHE A 247 24.44 5.50 13.08
N HIS A 248 25.09 6.37 12.32
CA HIS A 248 26.13 7.29 12.80
C HIS A 248 25.63 8.73 12.75
N LEU A 249 25.87 9.51 13.79
CA LEU A 249 25.68 10.96 13.75
C LEU A 249 27.03 11.63 13.56
N TRP A 250 27.30 12.10 12.34
CA TRP A 250 28.62 12.58 11.94
C TRP A 250 28.62 14.04 11.56
N THR A 251 29.73 14.72 11.84
CA THR A 251 29.97 16.08 11.31
C THR A 251 30.11 16.03 9.80
N LEU A 252 29.90 17.16 9.12
CA LEU A 252 30.07 17.21 7.67
C LEU A 252 31.50 16.87 7.22
N ASP A 253 32.53 17.18 8.02
CA ASP A 253 33.91 16.80 7.72
C ASP A 253 34.09 15.29 7.68
N GLN A 254 33.48 14.55 8.61
CA GLN A 254 33.50 13.09 8.62
C GLN A 254 32.76 12.52 7.40
N VAL A 255 31.61 13.10 7.04
CA VAL A 255 30.86 12.73 5.83
C VAL A 255 31.71 12.94 4.56
N ILE A 256 32.43 14.06 4.47
CA ILE A 256 33.32 14.38 3.34
C ILE A 256 34.49 13.38 3.26
N GLN A 257 35.08 12.98 4.40
CA GLN A 257 36.13 11.97 4.44
C GLN A 257 35.63 10.61 3.91
N GLU A 258 34.42 10.22 4.27
CA GLU A 258 33.80 8.97 3.82
C GLU A 258 33.39 9.01 2.34
N LEU A 259 32.97 10.19 1.83
CA LEU A 259 32.81 10.43 0.40
C LEU A 259 34.14 10.25 -0.33
N ALA A 260 35.21 10.87 0.15
CA ALA A 260 36.55 10.77 -0.41
C ALA A 260 37.09 9.32 -0.43
N ALA A 261 36.81 8.56 0.64
CA ALA A 261 37.13 7.14 0.74
C ALA A 261 36.30 6.27 -0.22
N GLY A 262 35.16 6.79 -0.69
CA GLY A 262 34.28 6.10 -1.62
C GLY A 262 33.37 5.06 -0.97
N ASN A 263 33.14 5.17 0.34
CA ASN A 263 32.37 4.22 1.15
C ASN A 263 30.86 4.39 1.03
N PHE A 264 30.40 5.54 0.52
CA PHE A 264 28.99 5.75 0.17
C PHE A 264 28.58 4.94 -1.06
N LYS A 265 27.35 4.41 -1.01
CA LYS A 265 26.66 3.89 -2.19
C LYS A 265 26.62 4.99 -3.27
N PRO A 266 26.93 4.68 -4.55
CA PRO A 266 27.23 5.72 -5.54
C PRO A 266 26.15 6.79 -5.74
N ASN A 267 24.86 6.41 -5.76
CA ASN A 267 23.79 7.39 -5.91
C ASN A 267 23.56 8.24 -4.66
N CYS A 268 23.82 7.66 -3.48
CA CYS A 268 23.70 8.37 -2.21
C CYS A 268 24.77 9.45 -2.07
N ALA A 269 25.96 9.19 -2.59
CA ALA A 269 27.00 10.21 -2.71
C ALA A 269 26.51 11.44 -3.51
N LEU A 270 25.74 11.23 -4.59
CA LEU A 270 25.21 12.34 -5.39
C LEU A 270 24.17 13.17 -4.61
N VAL A 271 23.33 12.52 -3.82
CA VAL A 271 22.35 13.21 -2.94
C VAL A 271 23.05 14.01 -1.84
N ILE A 272 24.18 13.51 -1.32
CA ILE A 272 24.97 14.27 -0.35
C ILE A 272 25.66 15.47 -1.03
N LEU A 273 26.17 15.32 -2.24
CA LEU A 273 26.72 16.46 -2.99
C LEU A 273 25.65 17.54 -3.23
N ASP A 274 24.44 17.16 -3.64
CA ASP A 274 23.29 18.06 -3.74
C ASP A 274 23.01 18.78 -2.41
N PHE A 275 23.00 18.05 -1.28
CA PHE A 275 22.84 18.63 0.05
C PHE A 275 23.94 19.65 0.37
N LEU A 276 25.21 19.29 0.17
CA LEU A 276 26.35 20.16 0.44
C LEU A 276 26.30 21.44 -0.41
N MET A 277 25.84 21.35 -1.67
CA MET A 277 25.66 22.51 -2.54
C MET A 277 24.52 23.41 -2.07
N ARG A 278 23.35 22.84 -1.74
CA ARG A 278 22.18 23.60 -1.25
C ARG A 278 22.43 24.28 0.09
N HIS A 279 23.33 23.73 0.91
CA HIS A 279 23.76 24.30 2.18
C HIS A 279 25.00 25.20 2.09
N GLY A 280 25.56 25.42 0.88
CA GLY A 280 26.69 26.31 0.65
C GLY A 280 28.03 25.78 1.17
N ILE A 281 28.11 24.49 1.51
CA ILE A 281 29.34 23.82 1.95
C ILE A 281 30.20 23.46 0.74
N LEU A 282 29.58 22.89 -0.29
CA LEU A 282 30.19 22.84 -1.62
C LEU A 282 29.83 24.15 -2.33
N SER A 283 30.82 25.00 -2.59
CA SER A 283 30.61 26.35 -3.13
C SER A 283 31.10 26.47 -4.59
N PRO A 284 30.65 27.51 -5.35
CA PRO A 284 31.04 27.72 -6.74
C PRO A 284 32.55 27.89 -7.00
N GLU A 285 33.34 28.16 -5.96
CA GLU A 285 34.81 28.24 -6.03
C GLU A 285 35.47 26.88 -6.29
N HIS A 286 34.78 25.77 -6.00
CA HIS A 286 35.29 24.44 -6.32
C HIS A 286 35.37 24.26 -7.85
N PRO A 287 36.52 23.84 -8.42
CA PRO A 287 36.72 23.81 -9.88
C PRO A 287 35.75 22.88 -10.61
N GLN A 288 35.24 21.85 -9.93
CA GLN A 288 34.29 20.87 -10.46
C GLN A 288 32.81 21.17 -10.08
N TYR A 289 32.51 22.32 -9.45
CA TYR A 289 31.15 22.65 -8.97
C TYR A 289 30.10 22.63 -10.10
N TYR A 290 30.38 23.34 -11.19
CA TYR A 290 29.43 23.46 -12.30
C TYR A 290 29.16 22.12 -12.99
N GLU A 291 30.20 21.32 -13.24
CA GLU A 291 30.04 19.98 -13.81
C GLU A 291 29.20 19.09 -12.87
N THR A 292 29.45 19.19 -11.56
CA THR A 292 28.72 18.45 -10.54
C THR A 292 27.23 18.82 -10.57
N PHE A 293 26.91 20.11 -10.56
CA PHE A 293 25.53 20.60 -10.70
C PHE A 293 24.82 20.00 -11.92
N GLN A 294 25.48 20.05 -13.09
CA GLN A 294 24.89 19.53 -14.32
C GLN A 294 24.67 18.01 -14.31
N ARG A 295 25.61 17.27 -13.71
CA ARG A 295 25.60 15.79 -13.71
C ARG A 295 24.72 15.17 -12.63
N ILE A 296 24.44 15.88 -11.53
CA ILE A 296 23.45 15.46 -10.53
C ILE A 296 22.03 15.94 -10.85
N HIS A 297 21.85 16.87 -11.79
CA HIS A 297 20.54 17.33 -12.26
C HIS A 297 20.37 17.09 -13.77
N ARG A 298 20.72 15.89 -14.24
CA ARG A 298 20.65 15.60 -15.67
C ARG A 298 19.25 15.70 -16.21
N ASN A 299 19.12 16.43 -17.32
CA ASN A 299 17.89 16.38 -18.09
C ASN A 299 17.73 14.99 -18.70
N LEU A 300 16.66 14.30 -18.32
CA LEU A 300 16.31 12.99 -18.84
C LEU A 300 15.41 13.18 -20.07
N PRO A 301 15.74 12.62 -21.25
CA PRO A 301 14.95 12.79 -22.48
C PRO A 301 13.64 11.99 -22.51
N HIS A 302 13.17 11.53 -21.35
CA HIS A 302 12.01 10.65 -21.19
C HIS A 302 10.83 11.42 -20.59
N PRO A 303 9.59 10.95 -20.78
CA PRO A 303 8.47 11.46 -20.02
C PRO A 303 8.69 11.25 -18.51
N ILE A 304 8.57 12.35 -17.77
CA ILE A 304 8.63 12.35 -16.31
C ILE A 304 7.21 12.45 -15.76
N GLY A 305 6.92 11.64 -14.75
CA GLY A 305 5.61 11.64 -14.10
C GLY A 305 5.23 13.03 -13.57
N LYS A 306 4.00 13.48 -13.86
CA LYS A 306 3.46 14.72 -13.29
C LYS A 306 2.88 14.43 -11.92
N TYR A 307 3.54 14.91 -10.88
CA TYR A 307 2.96 14.90 -9.54
C TYR A 307 1.80 15.91 -9.46
N LYS A 308 0.56 15.42 -9.33
CA LYS A 308 -0.58 16.26 -9.00
C LYS A 308 -0.54 16.52 -7.50
N LYS A 309 -0.16 17.73 -7.09
CA LYS A 309 -0.32 18.19 -5.71
C LYS A 309 -1.82 18.11 -5.38
N SER A 310 -2.20 17.22 -4.47
CA SER A 310 -3.56 17.17 -3.94
C SER A 310 -3.96 18.58 -3.50
N LYS A 311 -4.95 19.18 -4.18
CA LYS A 311 -5.63 20.36 -3.67
C LYS A 311 -6.63 19.85 -2.64
N ASN A 312 -6.16 19.69 -1.40
CA ASN A 312 -6.87 19.77 -0.13
C ASN A 312 -6.10 18.90 0.88
N HIS A 313 -5.37 19.57 1.77
CA HIS A 313 -4.96 18.98 3.04
C HIS A 313 -6.15 19.12 3.99
N ASP A 314 -6.84 18.02 4.25
CA ASP A 314 -7.35 17.74 5.58
C ASP A 314 -6.64 16.48 6.08
N ALA A 315 -6.10 16.60 7.29
CA ALA A 315 -5.17 15.65 7.87
C ALA A 315 -5.90 14.44 8.45
N SER A 316 -5.98 13.34 7.70
CA SER A 316 -6.10 11.96 8.23
C SER A 316 -6.22 10.95 7.08
N ALA A 317 -5.11 10.42 6.58
CA ALA A 317 -5.09 9.17 5.81
C ALA A 317 -3.63 8.68 5.67
N VAL A 318 -3.20 7.84 6.61
CA VAL A 318 -2.04 6.96 6.43
C VAL A 318 -2.59 5.70 5.75
N SER A 319 -2.38 5.57 4.44
CA SER A 319 -2.78 4.38 3.66
C SER A 319 -1.63 3.38 3.63
N THR A 320 -1.72 2.32 4.44
CA THR A 320 -0.83 1.16 4.37
C THR A 320 -1.37 0.17 3.33
N SER A 321 -0.78 0.18 2.12
CA SER A 321 -1.04 -0.77 1.05
C SER A 321 -0.11 -2.00 1.15
N VAL A 322 -0.57 -3.03 1.86
CA VAL A 322 -0.04 -4.40 1.69
C VAL A 322 -0.79 -5.01 0.50
N ASN A 323 -0.07 -5.33 -0.59
CA ASN A 323 -0.62 -6.10 -1.71
C ASN A 323 -0.50 -7.61 -1.42
N PRO A 324 -1.59 -8.40 -1.56
CA PRO A 324 -1.51 -9.86 -1.69
C PRO A 324 -1.22 -10.26 -3.16
N PRO A 325 -0.77 -11.51 -3.42
CA PRO A 325 -0.25 -11.94 -4.73
C PRO A 325 -1.35 -12.22 -5.77
N PRO A 326 -1.03 -12.28 -7.10
CA PRO A 326 -2.03 -12.52 -8.14
C PRO A 326 -2.19 -14.02 -8.50
N ASN A 327 -3.46 -14.41 -8.57
CA ASN A 327 -4.06 -15.51 -9.35
C ASN A 327 -3.50 -16.93 -9.15
N GLU A 328 -3.87 -17.57 -8.05
CA GLU A 328 -4.53 -18.86 -8.16
C GLU A 328 -6.01 -18.60 -8.49
N LEU A 329 -6.64 -19.42 -9.32
CA LEU A 329 -8.11 -19.41 -9.49
C LEU A 329 -8.73 -19.61 -8.11
N THR A 330 -9.08 -18.52 -7.42
CA THR A 330 -9.72 -18.60 -6.12
C THR A 330 -11.12 -19.18 -6.32
N GLU A 331 -11.42 -20.25 -5.59
CA GLU A 331 -12.78 -20.79 -5.53
C GLU A 331 -13.77 -19.63 -5.25
N SER A 332 -14.87 -19.60 -6.00
CA SER A 332 -15.94 -18.61 -5.83
C SER A 332 -16.39 -18.63 -4.37
N GLN A 333 -16.27 -17.50 -3.67
CA GLN A 333 -16.62 -17.44 -2.25
C GLN A 333 -18.13 -17.31 -2.10
N HIS A 334 -18.72 -18.16 -1.26
CA HIS A 334 -20.17 -18.18 -1.06
C HIS A 334 -20.58 -17.43 0.21
N PHE A 335 -21.55 -16.53 0.07
CA PHE A 335 -22.14 -15.76 1.16
C PHE A 335 -23.66 -15.99 1.21
N ASP A 336 -24.17 -16.41 2.36
CA ASP A 336 -25.60 -16.55 2.62
C ASP A 336 -25.92 -16.08 4.05
N PRO A 337 -25.83 -14.77 4.33
CA PRO A 337 -26.08 -14.26 5.68
C PRO A 337 -27.51 -14.54 6.13
N CYS A 338 -28.47 -14.50 5.20
CA CYS A 338 -29.90 -14.59 5.53
C CYS A 338 -30.38 -16.00 5.83
N ALA A 339 -29.67 -17.05 5.39
CA ALA A 339 -29.97 -18.43 5.81
C ALA A 339 -30.06 -18.56 7.34
N THR A 340 -29.25 -17.81 8.09
CA THR A 340 -29.22 -17.90 9.56
C THR A 340 -30.45 -17.34 10.28
N TRP A 341 -31.36 -16.64 9.59
CA TRP A 341 -32.61 -16.14 10.18
C TRP A 341 -33.85 -16.26 9.29
N SER A 342 -33.78 -16.99 8.17
CA SER A 342 -34.95 -17.23 7.33
C SER A 342 -35.81 -18.37 7.88
N GLU A 343 -37.14 -18.19 7.98
CA GLU A 343 -38.10 -19.17 8.55
C GLU A 343 -38.17 -20.53 7.81
N ARG A 344 -37.40 -20.75 6.74
CA ARG A 344 -37.51 -21.92 5.84
C ARG A 344 -36.58 -23.09 6.14
N LEU A 345 -35.81 -23.08 7.22
CA LEU A 345 -34.90 -24.18 7.51
C LEU A 345 -35.53 -25.17 8.48
N ASN A 346 -35.76 -26.39 7.99
CA ASN A 346 -35.99 -27.56 8.84
C ASN A 346 -34.86 -27.68 9.87
N GLU A 347 -35.18 -28.06 11.10
CA GLU A 347 -34.28 -28.24 12.27
C GLU A 347 -33.06 -29.19 12.06
N ARG A 348 -32.76 -29.63 10.83
CA ARG A 348 -31.75 -30.66 10.54
C ARG A 348 -30.62 -30.26 9.61
N ASP A 349 -30.65 -29.10 8.96
CA ASP A 349 -29.62 -28.73 7.99
C ASP A 349 -28.86 -27.47 8.45
N TYR A 350 -27.57 -27.68 8.76
CA TYR A 350 -26.51 -26.76 9.21
C TYR A 350 -26.29 -26.61 10.73
N ASN A 351 -25.31 -27.38 11.22
CA ASN A 351 -24.62 -27.17 12.50
C ASN A 351 -23.64 -25.97 12.39
N TYR A 352 -24.17 -24.79 12.05
CA TYR A 352 -23.36 -23.59 11.78
C TYR A 352 -23.20 -22.76 13.05
N LYS A 353 -21.97 -22.71 13.59
CA LYS A 353 -21.67 -21.93 14.79
C LYS A 353 -21.41 -20.47 14.42
N TYR A 354 -22.17 -19.57 15.03
CA TYR A 354 -21.94 -18.13 14.91
C TYR A 354 -22.03 -17.45 16.28
N ALA A 355 -21.45 -16.25 16.34
CA ALA A 355 -21.50 -15.38 17.50
C ALA A 355 -22.33 -14.13 17.20
N ILE A 356 -22.96 -13.58 18.23
CA ILE A 356 -23.50 -12.23 18.21
C ILE A 356 -22.58 -11.31 18.98
N LEU A 357 -22.31 -10.16 18.38
CA LEU A 357 -21.57 -9.08 18.98
C LEU A 357 -22.42 -7.81 19.07
N ILE A 358 -22.63 -7.29 20.27
CA ILE A 358 -23.36 -6.03 20.49
C ILE A 358 -22.35 -4.92 20.80
N LEU A 359 -22.33 -3.89 19.94
CA LEU A 359 -21.51 -2.69 20.12
C LEU A 359 -22.30 -1.56 20.80
N ASN A 360 -21.64 -0.44 21.14
CA ASN A 360 -22.25 0.68 21.85
C ASN A 360 -23.12 1.59 20.95
N ARG A 361 -24.15 0.99 20.32
CA ARG A 361 -25.20 1.65 19.55
C ARG A 361 -26.57 1.02 19.84
N SER A 362 -27.63 1.74 19.50
CA SER A 362 -28.99 1.22 19.64
C SER A 362 -29.14 -0.06 18.83
N ILE A 363 -29.79 -1.07 19.42
CA ILE A 363 -30.18 -2.29 18.70
C ILE A 363 -31.36 -1.90 17.82
N SER A 364 -31.11 -1.77 16.51
CA SER A 364 -32.05 -1.17 15.54
C SER A 364 -32.64 -2.16 14.54
N ILE A 365 -32.37 -3.46 14.71
CA ILE A 365 -33.02 -4.54 13.94
C ILE A 365 -34.37 -4.90 14.57
N SER A 366 -35.22 -5.63 13.84
CA SER A 366 -36.51 -6.11 14.35
C SER A 366 -36.32 -7.07 15.54
N ASP A 367 -37.27 -7.03 16.48
CA ASP A 367 -37.26 -7.89 17.67
C ASP A 367 -37.24 -9.38 17.29
N ASN A 368 -38.00 -9.75 16.26
CA ASN A 368 -38.04 -11.13 15.76
C ASN A 368 -36.67 -11.60 15.26
N ARG A 369 -35.98 -10.79 14.45
CA ARG A 369 -34.63 -11.11 13.98
C ARG A 369 -33.63 -11.14 15.13
N PHE A 370 -33.72 -10.18 16.05
CA PHE A 370 -32.86 -10.11 17.21
C PHE A 370 -32.96 -11.39 18.04
N HIS A 371 -34.19 -11.80 18.43
CA HIS A 371 -34.39 -12.99 19.24
C HIS A 371 -34.01 -14.27 18.50
N HIS A 372 -34.34 -14.37 17.20
CA HIS A 372 -33.93 -15.52 16.41
C HIS A 372 -32.41 -15.69 16.37
N LEU A 373 -31.68 -14.61 16.08
CA LEU A 373 -30.24 -14.62 16.12
C LEU A 373 -29.74 -14.96 17.53
N TRP A 374 -30.27 -14.28 18.56
CA TRP A 374 -29.81 -14.36 19.94
C TRP A 374 -29.95 -15.75 20.54
N ASP A 375 -31.11 -16.38 20.33
CA ASP A 375 -31.42 -17.68 20.92
C ASP A 375 -30.60 -18.80 20.27
N ASN A 376 -30.30 -18.68 18.98
CA ASN A 376 -29.54 -19.68 18.21
C ASN A 376 -28.02 -19.43 18.19
N ALA A 377 -27.54 -18.30 18.73
CA ALA A 377 -26.11 -17.99 18.77
C ALA A 377 -25.33 -18.97 19.66
N SER A 378 -24.16 -19.41 19.17
CA SER A 378 -23.23 -20.24 19.95
C SER A 378 -22.45 -19.44 20.99
N LEU A 379 -22.34 -18.12 20.81
CA LEU A 379 -21.68 -17.20 21.72
C LEU A 379 -22.27 -15.79 21.61
N ARG A 380 -22.51 -15.15 22.76
CA ARG A 380 -23.10 -13.81 22.86
C ARG A 380 -22.12 -12.89 23.57
N ILE A 381 -21.60 -11.89 22.86
CA ILE A 381 -20.63 -10.93 23.38
C ILE A 381 -21.20 -9.52 23.36
N CYS A 382 -20.97 -8.77 24.43
CA CYS A 382 -21.16 -7.31 24.47
C CYS A 382 -19.81 -6.61 24.59
N ALA A 383 -19.53 -5.69 23.66
CA ALA A 383 -18.33 -4.87 23.68
C ALA A 383 -18.60 -3.59 24.48
N ASP A 384 -17.96 -3.47 25.63
CA ASP A 384 -18.00 -2.33 26.55
C ASP A 384 -19.42 -1.73 26.70
N GLY A 385 -19.66 -0.54 26.15
CA GLY A 385 -20.95 0.16 26.25
C GLY A 385 -22.11 -0.57 25.56
N GLY A 386 -21.84 -1.53 24.67
CA GLY A 386 -22.84 -2.44 24.10
C GLY A 386 -23.59 -3.24 25.18
N SER A 387 -22.95 -3.47 26.32
CA SER A 387 -23.60 -4.09 27.48
C SER A 387 -24.74 -3.22 28.02
N ASN A 388 -24.57 -1.89 28.03
CA ASN A 388 -25.64 -0.98 28.45
C ASN A 388 -26.80 -1.05 27.46
N ARG A 389 -26.50 -1.23 26.17
CA ARG A 389 -27.51 -1.32 25.10
C ARG A 389 -28.35 -2.57 25.25
N LEU A 390 -27.72 -3.72 25.50
CA LEU A 390 -28.43 -4.97 25.76
C LEU A 390 -29.33 -4.85 27.00
N LYS A 391 -28.80 -4.33 28.12
CA LYS A 391 -29.58 -4.19 29.36
C LYS A 391 -30.80 -3.28 29.18
N ASN A 392 -30.64 -2.18 28.45
CA ASN A 392 -31.73 -1.25 28.18
C ASN A 392 -32.76 -1.82 27.21
N TYR A 393 -32.33 -2.68 26.29
CA TYR A 393 -33.20 -3.39 25.36
C TYR A 393 -34.03 -4.47 26.08
N ASP A 394 -33.36 -5.37 26.80
CA ASP A 394 -34.00 -6.34 27.68
C ASP A 394 -33.02 -6.76 28.80
N PRO A 395 -33.30 -6.39 30.07
CA PRO A 395 -32.42 -6.69 31.19
C PRO A 395 -32.40 -8.17 31.57
N THR A 396 -33.31 -8.99 31.04
CA THR A 396 -33.37 -10.43 31.31
C THR A 396 -32.39 -11.24 30.45
N LEU A 397 -31.95 -10.67 29.32
CA LEU A 397 -31.02 -11.32 28.41
C LEU A 397 -29.62 -11.39 29.00
N LYS A 398 -29.04 -12.59 28.97
CA LYS A 398 -27.71 -12.87 29.53
C LYS A 398 -26.67 -13.06 28.41
N PRO A 399 -25.75 -12.11 28.19
CA PRO A 399 -24.59 -12.37 27.33
C PRO A 399 -23.65 -13.37 28.01
N ASP A 400 -22.83 -14.07 27.24
CA ASP A 400 -21.83 -14.98 27.78
C ASP A 400 -20.62 -14.20 28.31
N ILE A 401 -20.19 -13.17 27.55
CA ILE A 401 -19.00 -12.38 27.85
C ILE A 401 -19.27 -10.89 27.65
N LEU A 402 -18.83 -10.07 28.61
CA LEU A 402 -18.59 -8.63 28.42
C LEU A 402 -17.09 -8.41 28.22
N VAL A 403 -16.70 -7.61 27.23
CA VAL A 403 -15.29 -7.35 26.92
C VAL A 403 -15.06 -5.89 26.54
N GLY A 404 -13.94 -5.31 26.96
CA GLY A 404 -13.53 -3.95 26.59
C GLY A 404 -12.61 -3.33 27.64
N ASP A 405 -12.21 -2.07 27.42
CA ASP A 405 -11.50 -1.29 28.46
C ASP A 405 -12.44 -0.73 29.55
N PHE A 406 -13.74 -0.81 29.30
CA PHE A 406 -14.82 -0.44 30.18
C PHE A 406 -14.89 1.04 30.53
N ASP A 407 -14.56 1.91 29.58
CA ASP A 407 -14.74 3.35 29.70
C ASP A 407 -16.21 3.80 29.52
N SER A 408 -17.02 3.01 28.83
CA SER A 408 -18.43 3.31 28.52
C SER A 408 -19.42 2.45 29.33
N LEU A 409 -19.00 1.30 29.86
CA LEU A 409 -19.82 0.42 30.69
C LEU A 409 -20.17 1.09 32.03
N THR A 410 -21.46 1.28 32.29
CA THR A 410 -21.90 1.87 33.56
C THR A 410 -21.74 0.89 34.72
N ASN A 411 -21.46 1.43 35.93
CA ASN A 411 -21.37 0.61 37.15
C ASN A 411 -22.65 -0.18 37.42
N GLU A 412 -23.82 0.40 37.14
CA GLU A 412 -25.12 -0.26 37.32
C GLU A 412 -25.26 -1.47 36.38
N THR A 413 -24.89 -1.33 35.10
CA THR A 413 -24.90 -2.45 34.14
C THR A 413 -23.86 -3.50 34.49
N ARG A 414 -22.66 -3.09 34.90
CA ARG A 414 -21.60 -4.00 35.34
C ARG A 414 -22.08 -4.89 36.50
N GLU A 415 -22.65 -4.30 37.55
CA GLU A 415 -23.15 -5.04 38.70
C GLU A 415 -24.40 -5.89 38.37
N HIS A 416 -25.24 -5.44 37.43
CA HIS A 416 -26.35 -6.25 36.91
C HIS A 416 -25.86 -7.57 36.31
N TYR A 417 -24.96 -7.51 35.33
CA TYR A 417 -24.46 -8.71 34.67
C TYR A 417 -23.53 -9.56 35.54
N LYS A 418 -22.79 -8.93 36.47
CA LYS A 418 -22.04 -9.66 37.48
C LYS A 418 -22.95 -10.51 38.38
N ARG A 419 -24.11 -10.00 38.79
CA ARG A 419 -25.12 -10.77 39.54
C ARG A 419 -25.73 -11.91 38.73
N MET A 420 -25.84 -11.75 37.41
CA MET A 420 -26.27 -12.82 36.49
C MET A 420 -25.17 -13.86 36.22
N GLY A 421 -23.96 -13.67 36.74
CA GLY A 421 -22.83 -14.57 36.53
C GLY A 421 -22.30 -14.55 35.09
N VAL A 422 -22.27 -13.37 34.47
CA VAL A 422 -21.64 -13.13 33.17
C VAL A 422 -20.14 -12.99 33.34
N GLN A 423 -19.34 -13.54 32.42
CA GLN A 423 -17.90 -13.36 32.42
C GLN A 423 -17.54 -11.94 31.97
N ILE A 424 -16.71 -11.23 32.74
CA ILE A 424 -16.29 -9.86 32.43
C ILE A 424 -14.78 -9.87 32.17
N LEU A 425 -14.38 -9.61 30.93
CA LEU A 425 -12.99 -9.58 30.47
C LEU A 425 -12.55 -8.13 30.26
N HIS A 426 -11.74 -7.62 31.20
CA HIS A 426 -11.16 -6.28 31.07
C HIS A 426 -9.91 -6.34 30.20
N ASP A 427 -9.88 -5.56 29.12
CA ASP A 427 -8.73 -5.37 28.26
C ASP A 427 -8.36 -3.88 28.21
N PRO A 428 -7.29 -3.46 28.93
CA PRO A 428 -6.93 -2.05 29.10
C PRO A 428 -6.22 -1.45 27.87
N ASP A 429 -5.96 -2.23 26.81
CA ASP A 429 -5.26 -1.72 25.63
C ASP A 429 -6.00 -0.54 24.99
N GLN A 430 -5.30 0.59 24.86
CA GLN A 430 -5.84 1.83 24.29
C GLN A 430 -5.55 1.95 22.78
N TYR A 431 -4.76 1.04 22.22
CA TYR A 431 -4.43 1.03 20.79
C TYR A 431 -5.36 0.15 19.95
N SER A 432 -6.23 -0.65 20.59
CA SER A 432 -7.26 -1.46 19.95
C SER A 432 -8.67 -1.05 20.38
N THR A 433 -9.62 -1.10 19.45
CA THR A 433 -11.02 -0.78 19.73
C THR A 433 -11.72 -1.95 20.43
N ASP A 434 -12.83 -1.69 21.13
CA ASP A 434 -13.62 -2.78 21.74
C ASP A 434 -14.19 -3.75 20.70
N PHE A 435 -14.37 -3.31 19.45
CA PHE A 435 -14.72 -4.20 18.35
C PHE A 435 -13.57 -5.20 18.07
N MET A 436 -12.32 -4.75 18.01
CA MET A 436 -11.14 -5.62 17.85
C MET A 436 -10.99 -6.60 19.02
N LYS A 437 -11.15 -6.10 20.25
CA LYS A 437 -11.07 -6.92 21.47
C LYS A 437 -12.15 -8.00 21.47
N ALA A 438 -13.38 -7.64 21.13
CA ALA A 438 -14.48 -8.59 21.09
C ALA A 438 -14.30 -9.64 19.99
N GLN A 439 -13.92 -9.25 18.78
CA GLN A 439 -13.66 -10.21 17.71
C GLN A 439 -12.56 -11.21 18.08
N LYS A 440 -11.48 -10.75 18.73
CA LYS A 440 -10.41 -11.62 19.22
C LYS A 440 -10.96 -12.69 20.17
N VAL A 441 -11.78 -12.29 21.15
CA VAL A 441 -12.40 -13.24 22.10
C VAL A 441 -13.30 -14.25 21.37
N ILE A 442 -14.08 -13.81 20.37
CA ILE A 442 -14.94 -14.71 19.59
C ILE A 442 -14.12 -15.78 18.87
N GLN A 443 -13.00 -15.37 18.27
CA GLN A 443 -12.13 -16.27 17.52
C GLN A 443 -11.36 -17.24 18.43
N GLU A 444 -10.94 -16.80 19.63
CA GLU A 444 -10.36 -17.67 20.65
C GLU A 444 -11.35 -18.76 21.11
N ASN A 445 -12.66 -18.55 20.94
CA ASN A 445 -13.71 -19.53 21.17
C ASN A 445 -14.04 -20.40 19.93
N GLY A 446 -13.25 -20.30 18.87
CA GLY A 446 -13.36 -21.15 17.67
C GLY A 446 -14.57 -20.85 16.79
N ILE A 447 -15.11 -19.64 16.86
CA ILE A 447 -16.22 -19.19 16.01
C ILE A 447 -15.69 -18.24 14.93
N SER A 448 -15.96 -18.57 13.67
CA SER A 448 -15.53 -17.80 12.50
C SER A 448 -16.61 -16.90 11.93
N VAL A 449 -17.84 -16.97 12.43
CA VAL A 449 -18.97 -16.22 11.85
C VAL A 449 -19.57 -15.32 12.90
N ILE A 450 -19.70 -14.04 12.56
CA ILE A 450 -20.01 -13.00 13.53
C ILE A 450 -21.09 -12.10 12.97
N PHE A 451 -22.23 -12.04 13.66
CA PHE A 451 -23.27 -11.04 13.43
C PHE A 451 -23.10 -9.91 14.45
N THR A 452 -22.69 -8.76 13.95
CA THR A 452 -22.45 -7.57 14.78
C THR A 452 -23.66 -6.64 14.70
N LEU A 453 -24.28 -6.38 15.84
CA LEU A 453 -25.36 -5.40 15.97
C LEU A 453 -24.74 -4.02 16.22
N CYS A 454 -24.83 -3.16 15.21
CA CYS A 454 -24.35 -1.79 15.33
C CYS A 454 -25.08 -0.88 14.34
N GLY A 455 -25.74 0.17 14.84
CA GLY A 455 -26.25 1.25 14.01
C GLY A 455 -25.13 2.03 13.34
N MET A 456 -25.41 2.58 12.16
CA MET A 456 -24.50 3.49 11.44
C MET A 456 -24.79 4.97 11.76
N ASP A 457 -25.65 5.23 12.75
CA ASP A 457 -26.13 6.54 13.15
C ASP A 457 -25.26 7.21 14.23
N GLY A 458 -25.50 8.51 14.42
CA GLY A 458 -24.79 9.34 15.40
C GLY A 458 -23.42 9.82 14.91
N ARG A 459 -22.35 9.41 15.59
CA ARG A 459 -20.97 9.83 15.27
C ARG A 459 -20.49 9.18 13.97
N VAL A 460 -20.24 10.01 12.95
CA VAL A 460 -19.76 9.59 11.61
C VAL A 460 -18.46 8.79 11.70
N ASP A 461 -17.54 9.19 12.56
CA ASP A 461 -16.26 8.50 12.75
C ASP A 461 -16.43 7.08 13.32
N HIS A 462 -17.47 6.83 14.14
CA HIS A 462 -17.80 5.47 14.58
C HIS A 462 -18.36 4.62 13.44
N ALA A 463 -19.27 5.17 12.63
CA ALA A 463 -19.83 4.46 11.49
C ALA A 463 -18.74 4.06 10.48
N LEU A 464 -17.86 5.00 10.13
CA LEU A 464 -16.69 4.72 9.28
C LEU A 464 -15.70 3.77 9.96
N GLY A 465 -15.54 3.86 11.28
CA GLY A 465 -14.75 2.92 12.09
C GLY A 465 -15.25 1.48 11.98
N ASN A 466 -16.57 1.28 12.01
CA ASN A 466 -17.20 -0.04 11.83
C ASN A 466 -16.96 -0.59 10.42
N LEU A 467 -17.09 0.25 9.38
CA LEU A 467 -16.79 -0.16 8.00
C LEU A 467 -15.30 -0.48 7.82
N ASN A 468 -14.41 0.31 8.43
CA ASN A 468 -12.97 0.03 8.44
C ASN A 468 -12.66 -1.28 9.18
N HIS A 469 -13.42 -1.62 10.22
CA HIS A 469 -13.26 -2.88 10.94
C HIS A 469 -13.51 -4.11 10.06
N LEU A 470 -14.41 -4.03 9.08
CA LEU A 470 -14.58 -5.09 8.06
C LEU A 470 -13.28 -5.35 7.28
N TYR A 471 -12.59 -4.28 6.86
CA TYR A 471 -11.29 -4.38 6.18
C TYR A 471 -10.19 -4.92 7.10
N TRP A 472 -10.14 -4.44 8.35
CA TRP A 472 -9.19 -4.93 9.35
C TRP A 472 -9.38 -6.43 9.63
N SER A 473 -10.63 -6.85 9.85
CA SER A 473 -11.02 -8.24 10.08
C SER A 473 -10.58 -9.12 8.91
N TYR A 474 -10.87 -8.71 7.68
CA TYR A 474 -10.44 -9.45 6.49
C TYR A 474 -8.92 -9.56 6.37
N ALA A 475 -8.19 -8.46 6.64
CA ALA A 475 -6.74 -8.44 6.54
C ALA A 475 -6.05 -9.33 7.59
N LYS A 476 -6.61 -9.43 8.80
CA LYS A 476 -6.03 -10.19 9.92
C LYS A 476 -6.59 -11.61 10.06
N HIS A 477 -7.83 -11.83 9.62
CA HIS A 477 -8.61 -13.03 9.90
C HIS A 477 -9.43 -13.46 8.67
N LYS A 478 -8.74 -13.94 7.62
CA LYS A 478 -9.34 -14.28 6.32
C LYS A 478 -10.46 -15.32 6.38
N GLU A 479 -10.46 -16.19 7.39
CA GLU A 479 -11.50 -17.22 7.58
C GLU A 479 -12.76 -16.68 8.28
N THR A 480 -12.74 -15.44 8.78
CA THR A 480 -13.86 -14.85 9.50
C THR A 480 -14.87 -14.23 8.55
N GLN A 481 -16.12 -14.67 8.62
CA GLN A 481 -17.26 -14.01 7.99
C GLN A 481 -17.90 -13.05 8.99
N LEU A 482 -17.63 -11.76 8.80
CA LEU A 482 -18.12 -10.70 9.67
C LEU A 482 -19.23 -9.92 8.96
N TYR A 483 -20.42 -9.93 9.55
CA TYR A 483 -21.61 -9.21 9.07
C TYR A 483 -21.97 -8.12 10.07
N ILE A 484 -22.23 -6.91 9.58
CA ILE A 484 -22.80 -5.82 10.36
C ILE A 484 -24.28 -5.72 10.03
N LEU A 485 -25.12 -5.81 11.05
CA LEU A 485 -26.56 -5.61 10.97
C LEU A 485 -26.89 -4.22 11.52
N SER A 486 -27.39 -3.36 10.63
CA SER A 486 -27.74 -1.97 10.94
C SER A 486 -29.12 -1.65 10.35
N GLU A 487 -30.08 -1.30 11.20
CA GLU A 487 -31.46 -1.04 10.80
C GLU A 487 -32.03 -2.16 9.91
N ALA A 488 -32.32 -1.86 8.65
CA ALA A 488 -32.84 -2.80 7.66
C ALA A 488 -31.76 -3.46 6.79
N ASN A 489 -30.47 -3.25 7.05
CA ASN A 489 -29.38 -3.68 6.18
C ASN A 489 -28.46 -4.71 6.82
N VAL A 490 -27.90 -5.57 5.97
CA VAL A 490 -26.75 -6.41 6.27
C VAL A 490 -25.58 -5.97 5.39
N THR A 491 -24.42 -5.75 6.01
CA THR A 491 -23.23 -5.20 5.34
C THR A 491 -22.01 -6.05 5.67
N TRP A 492 -21.20 -6.39 4.67
CA TRP A 492 -19.96 -7.14 4.84
C TRP A 492 -18.95 -6.82 3.74
N LEU A 493 -17.74 -7.35 3.87
CA LEU A 493 -16.69 -7.18 2.86
C LEU A 493 -16.70 -8.35 1.87
N LEU A 494 -16.74 -8.04 0.58
CA LEU A 494 -16.41 -8.98 -0.48
C LEU A 494 -14.90 -8.93 -0.72
N PRO A 495 -14.19 -10.07 -0.75
CA PRO A 495 -12.78 -10.09 -1.09
C PRO A 495 -12.55 -9.89 -2.60
N SER A 496 -11.28 -9.67 -2.95
CA SER A 496 -10.83 -9.80 -4.35
C SER A 496 -11.11 -11.22 -4.87
N GLY A 497 -11.61 -11.30 -6.10
CA GLY A 497 -12.04 -12.53 -6.75
C GLY A 497 -13.54 -12.54 -7.03
N GLU A 498 -14.07 -13.74 -7.29
CA GLU A 498 -15.50 -13.94 -7.49
C GLU A 498 -16.20 -14.23 -6.16
N SER A 499 -17.24 -13.48 -5.88
CA SER A 499 -18.16 -13.71 -4.76
C SER A 499 -19.54 -14.07 -5.30
N SER A 500 -20.13 -15.13 -4.73
CA SER A 500 -21.47 -15.62 -5.00
C SER A 500 -22.34 -15.39 -3.76
N ILE A 501 -23.34 -14.53 -3.89
CA ILE A 501 -24.22 -14.11 -2.80
C ILE A 501 -25.58 -14.75 -3.01
N ASN A 502 -26.02 -15.58 -2.06
CA ASN A 502 -27.37 -16.09 -2.01
C ASN A 502 -28.29 -15.06 -1.38
N CYS A 503 -29.16 -14.47 -2.21
CA CYS A 503 -30.20 -13.55 -1.79
C CYS A 503 -31.54 -14.29 -1.59
N GLY A 504 -31.68 -15.55 -1.98
CA GLY A 504 -32.92 -16.32 -1.82
C GLY A 504 -34.14 -15.60 -2.38
N THR A 505 -35.11 -15.28 -1.51
CA THR A 505 -36.34 -14.54 -1.84
C THR A 505 -36.18 -13.02 -1.85
N ILE A 506 -35.00 -12.50 -1.50
CA ILE A 506 -34.68 -11.07 -1.37
C ILE A 506 -34.45 -10.46 -2.77
N VAL A 507 -35.51 -10.41 -3.57
CA VAL A 507 -35.53 -9.82 -4.91
C VAL A 507 -36.30 -8.51 -4.85
N ASN A 508 -35.91 -7.53 -5.68
CA ASN A 508 -36.44 -6.17 -5.74
C ASN A 508 -36.16 -5.31 -4.50
N LYS A 509 -35.11 -5.65 -3.75
CA LYS A 509 -34.63 -4.90 -2.59
C LYS A 509 -33.35 -4.13 -2.93
N HIS A 510 -33.09 -3.05 -2.19
CA HIS A 510 -31.91 -2.23 -2.45
C HIS A 510 -30.62 -2.91 -2.03
N CYS A 511 -29.57 -2.64 -2.79
CA CYS A 511 -28.21 -3.05 -2.49
C CYS A 511 -27.19 -2.01 -2.96
N GLY A 512 -25.94 -2.19 -2.56
CA GLY A 512 -24.85 -1.35 -3.00
C GLY A 512 -23.47 -1.98 -2.89
N ILE A 513 -22.55 -1.41 -3.67
CA ILE A 513 -21.13 -1.73 -3.70
C ILE A 513 -20.39 -0.45 -3.32
N LEU A 514 -19.74 -0.47 -2.15
CA LEU A 514 -19.17 0.71 -1.50
C LEU A 514 -17.63 0.59 -1.41
N PRO A 515 -16.87 1.40 -2.18
CA PRO A 515 -15.40 1.38 -2.21
C PRO A 515 -14.81 2.18 -1.05
N VAL A 516 -15.12 1.80 0.20
CA VAL A 516 -14.80 2.61 1.39
C VAL A 516 -13.31 2.60 1.73
N GLY A 517 -12.63 1.47 1.57
CA GLY A 517 -11.20 1.35 1.90
C GLY A 517 -10.26 1.88 0.82
N ARG A 518 -10.63 1.69 -0.46
CA ARG A 518 -9.88 2.12 -1.65
C ARG A 518 -10.82 2.07 -2.87
N ASP A 519 -10.38 2.67 -3.97
CA ASP A 519 -10.99 2.46 -5.29
C ASP A 519 -11.02 0.96 -5.60
N ALA A 520 -12.19 0.47 -6.02
CA ALA A 520 -12.40 -0.93 -6.29
C ALA A 520 -12.75 -1.16 -7.76
N PHE A 521 -11.93 -1.94 -8.46
CA PHE A 521 -12.23 -2.31 -9.84
C PHE A 521 -13.17 -3.53 -9.89
N VAL A 522 -14.43 -3.26 -10.25
CA VAL A 522 -15.47 -4.28 -10.41
C VAL A 522 -15.49 -4.72 -11.87
N LEU A 523 -14.98 -5.93 -12.13
CA LEU A 523 -14.92 -6.52 -13.48
C LEU A 523 -16.31 -6.80 -14.00
N ARG A 524 -17.14 -7.45 -13.17
CA ARG A 524 -18.48 -7.85 -13.57
C ARG A 524 -19.37 -8.06 -12.35
N THR A 525 -20.61 -7.63 -12.46
CA THR A 525 -21.69 -8.15 -11.62
C THR A 525 -22.73 -8.88 -12.47
N ASP A 526 -23.38 -9.88 -11.90
CA ASP A 526 -24.57 -10.50 -12.49
C ASP A 526 -25.70 -10.57 -11.46
N GLY A 527 -26.92 -10.33 -11.94
CA GLY A 527 -28.14 -10.40 -11.14
C GLY A 527 -28.60 -9.08 -10.53
N LEU A 528 -27.91 -7.96 -10.77
CA LEU A 528 -28.34 -6.62 -10.36
C LEU A 528 -29.16 -5.93 -11.46
N LYS A 529 -29.98 -4.94 -11.08
CA LYS A 529 -30.71 -4.10 -12.04
C LYS A 529 -29.74 -3.27 -12.88
N TRP A 530 -28.73 -2.70 -12.24
CA TRP A 530 -27.63 -2.01 -12.90
C TRP A 530 -26.37 -2.84 -12.69
N ASN A 531 -26.18 -3.85 -13.56
CA ASN A 531 -24.94 -4.62 -13.53
C ASN A 531 -23.75 -3.73 -13.92
N LEU A 532 -22.63 -3.95 -13.26
CA LEU A 532 -21.36 -3.29 -13.59
C LEU A 532 -20.55 -4.19 -14.52
N GLU A 533 -19.88 -3.58 -15.49
CA GLU A 533 -18.92 -4.24 -16.37
C GLU A 533 -17.70 -3.33 -16.54
N ASN A 534 -16.54 -3.80 -16.10
CA ASN A 534 -15.25 -3.11 -16.11
C ASN A 534 -15.33 -1.67 -15.55
N GLN A 535 -15.91 -1.51 -14.36
CA GLN A 535 -16.10 -0.20 -13.73
C GLN A 535 -15.18 -0.03 -12.51
N VAL A 536 -14.61 1.17 -12.37
CA VAL A 536 -13.95 1.59 -11.13
C VAL A 536 -15.01 2.21 -10.22
N CYS A 537 -15.25 1.58 -9.07
CA CYS A 537 -16.02 2.20 -8.00
C CYS A 537 -15.08 3.03 -7.11
N SER A 538 -15.34 4.31 -6.93
CA SER A 538 -14.53 5.21 -6.09
C SER A 538 -15.35 6.32 -5.43
N PHE A 539 -14.92 6.77 -4.25
CA PHE A 539 -15.47 8.00 -3.66
C PHE A 539 -15.06 9.22 -4.48
N GLY A 540 -16.03 10.07 -4.83
CA GLY A 540 -15.85 11.15 -5.80
C GLY A 540 -15.99 10.72 -7.27
N GLY A 541 -16.14 9.41 -7.51
CA GLY A 541 -16.48 8.81 -8.81
C GLY A 541 -17.78 8.01 -8.72
N LEU A 542 -17.77 6.80 -9.31
CA LEU A 542 -18.92 5.90 -9.26
C LEU A 542 -18.98 5.19 -7.90
N ILE A 543 -20.12 5.30 -7.23
CA ILE A 543 -20.52 4.38 -6.15
C ILE A 543 -21.82 3.74 -6.60
N SER A 544 -21.86 2.41 -6.72
CA SER A 544 -23.10 1.68 -7.01
C SER A 544 -23.98 1.69 -5.76
N SER A 545 -24.62 2.82 -5.51
CA SER A 545 -25.61 3.03 -4.45
C SER A 545 -27.02 2.92 -5.03
N CYS A 546 -27.99 2.52 -4.18
CA CYS A 546 -29.39 2.34 -4.58
C CYS A 546 -29.59 1.36 -5.76
N ASN A 547 -28.69 0.40 -5.94
CA ASN A 547 -28.87 -0.68 -6.90
C ASN A 547 -29.99 -1.61 -6.43
N ILE A 548 -30.44 -2.54 -7.27
CA ILE A 548 -31.55 -3.44 -6.96
C ILE A 548 -31.16 -4.89 -7.26
N ILE A 549 -31.44 -5.79 -6.34
CA ILE A 549 -31.27 -7.24 -6.51
C ILE A 549 -32.36 -7.76 -7.45
N CYS A 550 -31.99 -8.33 -8.59
CA CYS A 550 -32.92 -8.87 -9.60
C CYS A 550 -32.90 -10.40 -9.71
N LYS A 551 -31.91 -11.08 -9.12
CA LYS A 551 -31.82 -12.54 -9.10
C LYS A 551 -31.65 -13.07 -7.67
N PRO A 552 -32.16 -14.28 -7.36
CA PRO A 552 -31.90 -14.98 -6.10
C PRO A 552 -30.41 -15.22 -5.81
N GLN A 553 -29.59 -15.28 -6.86
CA GLN A 553 -28.14 -15.43 -6.75
C GLN A 553 -27.46 -14.27 -7.48
N ILE A 554 -26.60 -13.55 -6.76
CA ILE A 554 -25.79 -12.47 -7.28
C ILE A 554 -24.35 -12.93 -7.40
N THR A 555 -23.69 -12.57 -8.50
CA THR A 555 -22.25 -12.74 -8.64
C THR A 555 -21.58 -11.39 -8.72
N VAL A 556 -20.52 -11.18 -7.95
CA VAL A 556 -19.67 -9.98 -8.00
C VAL A 556 -18.23 -10.42 -8.20
N LEU A 557 -17.61 -10.02 -9.30
CA LEU A 557 -16.21 -10.24 -9.60
C LEU A 557 -15.46 -8.91 -9.48
N THR A 558 -14.57 -8.80 -8.51
CA THR A 558 -13.81 -7.58 -8.18
C THR A 558 -12.31 -7.88 -8.03
N GLN A 559 -11.44 -6.93 -8.37
CA GLN A 559 -9.99 -7.02 -8.15
C GLN A 559 -9.54 -6.54 -6.78
N ASP A 560 -10.40 -5.77 -6.09
CA ASP A 560 -10.11 -5.20 -4.78
C ASP A 560 -11.21 -5.59 -3.79
N PRO A 561 -10.88 -5.74 -2.49
CA PRO A 561 -11.89 -5.91 -1.47
C PRO A 561 -12.84 -4.70 -1.41
N VAL A 562 -14.13 -4.96 -1.47
CA VAL A 562 -15.16 -3.93 -1.55
C VAL A 562 -16.31 -4.25 -0.61
N ILE A 563 -16.92 -3.23 -0.01
CA ILE A 563 -18.06 -3.46 0.88
C ILE A 563 -19.30 -3.72 0.03
N TRP A 564 -20.01 -4.79 0.37
CA TRP A 564 -21.34 -5.06 -0.11
C TRP A 564 -22.34 -4.75 1.00
N THR A 565 -23.45 -4.12 0.62
CA THR A 565 -24.58 -3.87 1.51
C THR A 565 -25.88 -4.20 0.80
N MET A 566 -26.84 -4.77 1.52
CA MET A 566 -28.17 -5.05 1.02
C MET A 566 -29.21 -4.95 2.12
N GLU A 567 -30.43 -4.59 1.73
CA GLU A 567 -31.58 -4.69 2.61
C GLU A 567 -31.84 -6.16 2.98
N ALA A 568 -31.98 -6.43 4.27
CA ALA A 568 -32.39 -7.72 4.82
C ALA A 568 -33.88 -7.63 5.20
N PRO A 569 -34.77 -8.48 4.64
CA PRO A 569 -36.17 -8.52 5.06
C PRO A 569 -36.33 -9.08 6.46
N ASP A 570 -37.39 -8.70 7.16
CA ASP A 570 -37.71 -9.29 8.47
C ASP A 570 -38.02 -10.78 8.27
N PRO A 571 -37.63 -11.70 9.18
CA PRO A 571 -38.09 -13.10 9.14
C PRO A 571 -39.59 -13.31 8.86
N THR A 572 -40.43 -12.35 9.22
CA THR A 572 -41.89 -12.38 9.02
C THR A 572 -42.38 -11.80 7.69
N ASP A 573 -41.50 -11.21 6.87
CA ASP A 573 -41.79 -10.69 5.52
C ASP A 573 -41.58 -11.78 4.45
#